data_AF-A0A955T941-F1
#
_entry.id   AF-A0A955T941-F1
#
_cell.length_a   1.000
_cell.length_b   1.000
_cell.length_c   1.000
_cell.angle_alpha   90.00
_cell.angle_beta   90.00
_cell.angle_gamma   90.00
#
_symmetry.space_group_name_H-M   'P 1'
#
loop_
_entity.id
_entity.type
_entity.pdbx_description
1 polymer ?
#
loop_
_entity_poly.entity_id
_entity_poly.type
_entity_poly.pdbx_seq_one_letter_code
_entity_poly.pdbx_strand_id
1 'polypeptide(L)'
;PANPADWKYTEIMTLAFGTGPIMVSPIGLAQAYCCLANGGIRKQPRIVDGYIGNRDGKFYSDPVASGERVVSQEVADSVRHMLRDVVESENSQAKSEWYDVGGKTGTALKWKVDHYSKDHRLLSFAGVAPIDEPKLVAVVMIDEPTGVKYGNQAAAPVFRRIVEDTLAYLHVRPDRVPEQTPTPALTLPVEEEEPMMARAEPEDPVLPPHQEESTAIPPAPTASEGRGLLSLLDRVAQRLGDEDESPDGRLDR
;
A
#
# COMPACT_ATOMS: atom_id res chain seq x y z
N PRO A 1 4.34 -38.56 4.16
CA PRO A 1 3.45 -39.46 4.95
C PRO A 1 2.22 -38.69 5.46
N ALA A 2 1.02 -39.19 5.16
CA ALA A 2 -0.23 -38.53 5.59
C ALA A 2 -0.59 -38.80 7.06
N ASN A 3 -0.01 -39.84 7.68
CA ASN A 3 -0.23 -40.19 9.08
C ASN A 3 0.85 -39.55 9.98
N PRO A 4 0.46 -38.70 10.95
CA PRO A 4 1.41 -38.09 11.89
C PRO A 4 2.24 -39.09 12.70
N ALA A 5 1.73 -40.31 12.91
CA ALA A 5 2.44 -41.36 13.65
C ALA A 5 3.71 -41.86 12.92
N ASP A 6 3.78 -41.67 11.60
CA ASP A 6 4.89 -42.16 10.77
C ASP A 6 5.96 -41.08 10.53
N TRP A 7 5.82 -39.90 11.13
CA TRP A 7 6.73 -38.79 10.90
C TRP A 7 8.06 -38.98 11.61
N LYS A 8 9.14 -38.73 10.86
CA LYS A 8 10.49 -38.68 11.43
C LYS A 8 10.64 -37.42 12.28
N TYR A 9 11.52 -37.46 13.27
CA TYR A 9 11.82 -36.30 14.12
C TYR A 9 12.23 -35.06 13.31
N THR A 10 12.99 -35.26 12.21
CA THR A 10 13.40 -34.19 11.29
C THR A 10 12.21 -33.59 10.51
N GLU A 11 11.19 -34.39 10.20
CA GLU A 11 9.97 -33.91 9.56
C GLU A 11 9.15 -33.05 10.54
N ILE A 12 9.04 -33.46 11.80
CA ILE A 12 8.37 -32.66 12.85
C ILE A 12 9.03 -31.28 13.00
N MET A 13 10.36 -31.23 12.99
CA MET A 13 11.10 -29.97 13.09
C MET A 13 10.93 -29.07 11.87
N THR A 14 10.95 -29.63 10.67
CA THR A 14 10.82 -28.85 9.43
C THR A 14 9.41 -28.27 9.26
N LEU A 15 8.39 -28.96 9.78
CA LEU A 15 7.00 -28.50 9.79
C LEU A 15 6.82 -27.17 10.54
N ALA A 16 7.55 -26.97 11.64
CA ALA A 16 7.47 -25.72 12.41
C ALA A 16 7.87 -24.49 11.59
N PHE A 17 8.69 -24.65 10.56
CA PHE A 17 9.12 -23.58 9.65
C PHE A 17 8.39 -23.62 8.29
N GLY A 18 7.33 -24.42 8.16
CA GLY A 18 6.51 -24.50 6.94
C GLY A 18 7.15 -25.30 5.81
N THR A 19 8.09 -26.20 6.13
CA THR A 19 8.73 -27.11 5.17
C THR A 19 8.43 -28.57 5.55
N GLY A 20 8.51 -29.48 4.59
CA GLY A 20 8.28 -30.91 4.85
C GLY A 20 7.00 -31.46 4.18
N PRO A 21 6.37 -32.50 4.76
CA PRO A 21 5.42 -33.34 4.04
C PRO A 21 4.01 -32.77 3.94
N ILE A 22 3.72 -31.63 4.58
CA ILE A 22 2.39 -31.02 4.58
C ILE A 22 2.33 -29.92 3.52
N MET A 23 1.27 -29.96 2.73
CA MET A 23 0.87 -28.89 1.83
C MET A 23 -0.52 -28.41 2.22
N VAL A 24 -0.75 -27.10 2.18
CA VAL A 24 -2.03 -26.48 2.51
C VAL A 24 -2.47 -25.62 1.34
N SER A 25 -3.76 -25.67 0.99
CA SER A 25 -4.32 -24.80 -0.04
C SER A 25 -4.40 -23.35 0.44
N PRO A 26 -4.44 -22.35 -0.45
CA PRO A 26 -4.61 -20.95 -0.05
C PRO A 26 -5.84 -20.71 0.84
N ILE A 27 -6.96 -21.38 0.52
CA ILE A 27 -8.19 -21.27 1.31
C ILE A 27 -8.06 -21.93 2.70
N GLY A 28 -7.29 -23.03 2.81
CA GLY A 28 -6.99 -23.65 4.09
C GLY A 28 -6.09 -22.77 4.97
N LEU A 29 -5.11 -22.10 4.36
CA LEU A 29 -4.29 -21.12 5.05
C LEU A 29 -5.12 -19.91 5.50
N ALA A 30 -5.99 -19.40 4.63
CA ALA A 30 -6.92 -18.33 4.98
C ALA A 30 -7.84 -18.75 6.14
N GLN A 31 -8.38 -19.97 6.12
CA GLN A 31 -9.19 -20.50 7.21
C GLN A 31 -8.44 -20.54 8.55
N ALA A 32 -7.15 -20.89 8.55
CA ALA A 32 -6.32 -20.88 9.74
C ALA A 32 -6.16 -19.44 10.30
N TYR A 33 -5.90 -18.46 9.45
CA TYR A 33 -5.86 -17.05 9.87
C TYR A 33 -7.25 -16.55 10.30
N CYS A 34 -8.33 -16.97 9.64
CA CYS A 34 -9.70 -16.68 10.08
C CYS A 34 -10.00 -17.26 11.46
N CYS A 35 -9.44 -18.41 11.81
CA CYS A 35 -9.57 -18.97 13.15
C CYS A 35 -8.94 -18.04 14.20
N LEU A 36 -7.77 -17.46 13.92
CA LEU A 36 -7.12 -16.47 14.80
C LEU A 36 -7.92 -15.16 14.85
N ALA A 37 -8.40 -14.68 13.71
CA ALA A 37 -9.25 -13.49 13.58
C ALA A 37 -10.56 -13.62 14.37
N ASN A 38 -11.16 -14.81 14.35
CA ASN A 38 -12.44 -15.13 14.98
C ASN A 38 -12.26 -15.70 16.40
N GLY A 39 -11.25 -15.24 17.13
CA GLY A 39 -11.13 -15.55 18.56
C GLY A 39 -10.82 -17.00 18.90
N GLY A 40 -10.14 -17.70 17.99
CA GLY A 40 -9.80 -19.11 18.12
C GLY A 40 -10.88 -20.09 17.66
N ILE A 41 -11.96 -19.61 17.05
CA ILE A 41 -13.04 -20.46 16.51
C ILE A 41 -12.86 -20.62 15.00
N ARG A 42 -12.58 -21.85 14.56
CA ARG A 42 -12.52 -22.24 13.16
C ARG A 42 -13.92 -22.40 12.60
N LYS A 43 -14.24 -21.63 11.56
CA LYS A 43 -15.48 -21.78 10.77
C LYS A 43 -15.18 -22.41 9.42
N GLN A 44 -16.16 -23.10 8.85
CA GLN A 44 -16.08 -23.63 7.50
C GLN A 44 -16.19 -22.47 6.48
N PRO A 45 -15.25 -22.32 5.52
CA PRO A 45 -15.37 -21.34 4.45
C PRO A 45 -16.60 -21.63 3.59
N ARG A 46 -17.31 -20.57 3.20
CA ARG A 46 -18.51 -20.63 2.37
C ARG A 46 -18.44 -19.60 1.26
N ILE A 47 -18.97 -19.97 0.10
CA ILE A 47 -19.09 -19.09 -1.08
C ILE A 47 -20.58 -18.83 -1.38
N VAL A 48 -21.46 -19.76 -1.02
CA VAL A 48 -22.91 -19.66 -1.24
C VAL A 48 -23.57 -19.09 0.01
N ASP A 49 -24.30 -17.99 -0.13
CA ASP A 49 -25.09 -17.39 0.96
C ASP A 49 -26.47 -18.03 1.10
N GLY A 50 -27.04 -18.48 -0.02
CA GLY A 50 -28.36 -19.11 -0.08
C GLY A 50 -28.77 -19.41 -1.52
N TYR A 51 -30.03 -19.76 -1.72
CA TYR A 51 -30.60 -19.99 -3.05
C TYR A 51 -31.99 -19.38 -3.18
N ILE A 52 -32.42 -19.11 -4.41
CA ILE A 52 -33.78 -18.62 -4.70
C ILE A 52 -34.63 -19.81 -5.12
N GLY A 53 -35.79 -19.98 -4.48
CA GLY A 53 -36.72 -21.06 -4.79
C GLY A 53 -37.37 -20.90 -6.16
N ASN A 54 -37.24 -21.91 -7.02
CA ASN A 54 -37.78 -21.86 -8.39
C ASN A 54 -39.31 -21.71 -8.48
N ARG A 55 -40.04 -22.05 -7.42
CA ARG A 55 -41.52 -22.05 -7.40
C ARG A 55 -42.13 -20.81 -6.76
N ASP A 56 -41.49 -20.27 -5.74
CA ASP A 56 -42.02 -19.18 -4.93
C ASP A 56 -41.18 -17.90 -5.03
N GLY A 57 -40.02 -17.94 -5.69
CA GLY A 57 -39.13 -16.80 -5.88
C GLY A 57 -38.50 -16.30 -4.58
N LYS A 58 -38.58 -17.07 -3.48
CA LYS A 58 -38.09 -16.64 -2.17
C LYS A 58 -36.63 -17.00 -1.97
N PHE A 59 -35.91 -16.15 -1.25
CA PHE A 59 -34.54 -16.43 -0.84
C PHE A 59 -34.50 -17.35 0.39
N TYR A 60 -33.74 -18.42 0.29
CA TYR A 60 -33.45 -19.38 1.35
C TYR A 60 -31.99 -19.27 1.73
N SER A 61 -31.70 -18.73 2.91
CA SER A 61 -30.35 -18.61 3.43
C SER A 61 -29.77 -19.98 3.77
N ASP A 62 -28.52 -20.23 3.41
CA ASP A 62 -27.73 -21.34 3.93
C ASP A 62 -27.19 -20.96 5.32
N PRO A 63 -27.53 -21.70 6.40
CA PRO A 63 -27.19 -21.30 7.77
C PRO A 63 -25.68 -21.37 8.07
N VAL A 64 -25.17 -20.40 8.83
CA VAL A 64 -23.75 -20.37 9.22
C VAL A 64 -23.53 -21.28 10.42
N ALA A 65 -22.68 -22.31 10.28
CA ALA A 65 -22.31 -23.18 11.38
C ALA A 65 -21.60 -22.40 12.52
N SER A 66 -21.84 -22.82 13.77
CA SER A 66 -21.21 -22.23 14.95
C SER A 66 -19.68 -22.27 14.88
N GLY A 67 -19.13 -23.34 14.29
CA GLY A 67 -17.69 -23.58 14.17
C GLY A 67 -17.16 -24.42 15.33
N GLU A 68 -15.83 -24.58 15.37
CA GLU A 68 -15.12 -25.37 16.38
C GLU A 68 -14.05 -24.51 17.05
N ARG A 69 -13.96 -24.55 18.38
CA ARG A 69 -12.89 -23.88 19.12
C ARG A 69 -11.60 -24.68 19.01
N VAL A 70 -10.59 -24.11 18.35
CA VAL A 70 -9.26 -24.70 18.19
C VAL A 70 -8.30 -24.19 19.27
N VAL A 71 -8.40 -22.89 19.61
CA VAL A 71 -7.62 -22.25 20.68
C VAL A 71 -8.51 -21.33 21.51
N SER A 72 -8.03 -20.92 22.69
CA SER A 72 -8.73 -19.93 23.50
C SER A 72 -8.68 -18.54 22.84
N GLN A 73 -9.58 -17.65 23.26
CA GLN A 73 -9.60 -16.28 22.77
C GLN A 73 -8.28 -15.58 23.08
N GLU A 74 -7.79 -15.75 24.32
CA GLU A 74 -6.58 -15.11 24.82
C GLU A 74 -5.34 -15.52 24.01
N VAL A 75 -5.26 -16.80 23.61
CA VAL A 75 -4.19 -17.30 22.74
C VAL A 75 -4.32 -16.73 21.34
N ALA A 76 -5.53 -16.70 20.77
CA ALA A 76 -5.75 -16.12 19.45
C ALA A 76 -5.36 -14.64 19.40
N ASP A 77 -5.74 -13.87 20.41
CA ASP A 77 -5.42 -12.45 20.55
C ASP A 77 -3.91 -12.24 20.67
N SER A 78 -3.26 -12.98 21.57
CA SER A 78 -1.80 -12.94 21.74
C SER A 78 -1.05 -13.22 20.44
N VAL A 79 -1.50 -14.21 19.66
CA VAL A 79 -0.90 -14.54 18.37
C VAL A 79 -1.14 -13.43 17.34
N ARG A 80 -2.33 -12.83 17.29
CA ARG A 80 -2.60 -11.68 16.41
C ARG A 80 -1.69 -10.50 16.72
N HIS A 81 -1.51 -10.16 18.00
CA HIS A 81 -0.61 -9.07 18.40
C HIS A 81 0.86 -9.38 18.06
N MET A 82 1.33 -10.61 18.27
CA MET A 82 2.67 -11.00 17.81
C MET A 82 2.82 -10.88 16.28
N LEU A 83 1.76 -11.19 15.52
CA LEU A 83 1.77 -11.02 14.05
C LEU A 83 1.74 -9.54 13.64
N ARG A 84 1.11 -8.65 14.42
CA ARG A 84 1.20 -7.20 14.24
C ARG A 84 2.65 -6.74 14.40
N ASP A 85 3.33 -7.20 15.44
CA ASP A 85 4.71 -6.78 15.72
C ASP A 85 5.69 -7.17 14.58
N VAL A 86 5.43 -8.29 13.89
CA VAL A 86 6.16 -8.66 12.65
C VAL A 86 6.02 -7.59 11.57
N VAL A 87 4.81 -7.05 11.40
CA VAL A 87 4.51 -6.03 10.40
C VAL A 87 4.98 -4.64 10.85
N GLU A 88 4.98 -4.34 12.15
CA GLU A 88 5.47 -3.07 12.68
C GLU A 88 6.98 -2.90 12.60
N SER A 89 7.73 -4.00 12.48
CA SER A 89 9.17 -3.93 12.28
C SER A 89 9.55 -3.09 11.05
N GLU A 90 10.63 -2.29 11.14
CA GLU A 90 10.98 -1.22 10.18
C GLU A 90 11.13 -1.65 8.70
N ASN A 91 11.16 -2.95 8.41
CA ASN A 91 11.39 -3.47 7.06
C ASN A 91 10.16 -4.12 6.40
N SER A 92 9.00 -4.15 7.05
CA SER A 92 7.81 -4.78 6.46
C SER A 92 7.15 -3.91 5.39
N GLN A 93 6.99 -4.46 4.19
CA GLN A 93 6.24 -3.79 3.11
C GLN A 93 4.72 -4.01 3.21
N ALA A 94 4.26 -4.75 4.24
CA ALA A 94 2.84 -4.97 4.53
C ALA A 94 2.25 -3.90 5.46
N LYS A 95 3.08 -3.00 6.01
CA LYS A 95 2.64 -1.94 6.93
C LYS A 95 1.71 -0.96 6.21
N SER A 96 0.47 -0.87 6.69
CA SER A 96 -0.54 0.07 6.20
C SER A 96 -0.42 1.41 6.90
N GLU A 97 -0.76 2.48 6.18
CA GLU A 97 -0.85 3.84 6.73
C GLU A 97 -2.13 4.03 7.56
N TRP A 98 -3.19 3.25 7.26
CA TRP A 98 -4.55 3.47 7.76
C TRP A 98 -5.00 2.43 8.78
N TYR A 99 -4.47 1.20 8.68
CA TYR A 99 -4.96 0.08 9.48
C TYR A 99 -3.84 -0.64 10.22
N ASP A 100 -4.08 -1.07 11.46
CA ASP A 100 -3.20 -2.01 12.15
C ASP A 100 -3.32 -3.38 11.51
N VAL A 101 -2.21 -3.84 10.91
CA VAL A 101 -2.17 -5.11 10.18
C VAL A 101 -1.17 -6.04 10.82
N GLY A 102 -1.52 -7.32 10.90
CA GLY A 102 -0.61 -8.37 11.33
C GLY A 102 -0.60 -9.52 10.35
N GLY A 103 0.57 -10.10 10.15
CA GLY A 103 0.73 -11.17 9.18
C GLY A 103 2.14 -11.69 9.10
N LYS A 104 2.33 -12.68 8.22
CA LYS A 104 3.61 -13.33 8.03
C LYS A 104 3.93 -13.55 6.56
N THR A 105 5.17 -13.27 6.23
CA THR A 105 5.77 -13.64 4.95
C THR A 105 6.11 -15.13 4.90
N GLY A 106 5.72 -15.78 3.80
CA GLY A 106 6.18 -17.11 3.40
C GLY A 106 7.11 -17.04 2.18
N THR A 107 8.10 -17.91 2.14
CA THR A 107 8.99 -18.07 0.99
C THR A 107 9.37 -19.54 0.90
N ALA A 108 8.72 -20.26 -0.01
CA ALA A 108 8.92 -21.69 -0.19
C ALA A 108 9.68 -21.96 -1.49
N LEU A 109 10.71 -22.80 -1.43
CA LEU A 109 11.33 -23.34 -2.64
C LEU A 109 10.39 -24.39 -3.24
N LYS A 110 10.18 -24.35 -4.55
CA LYS A 110 9.36 -25.37 -5.22
C LYS A 110 10.08 -26.71 -5.25
N TRP A 111 9.37 -27.78 -4.94
CA TRP A 111 9.86 -29.14 -5.12
C TRP A 111 9.76 -29.51 -6.61
N LYS A 112 10.89 -29.85 -7.23
CA LYS A 112 10.97 -30.52 -8.53
C LYS A 112 11.28 -32.00 -8.29
N VAL A 113 11.07 -32.84 -9.31
CA VAL A 113 11.12 -34.32 -9.34
C VAL A 113 11.80 -34.99 -8.13
N ASP A 114 13.03 -34.61 -7.79
CA ASP A 114 13.81 -35.15 -6.67
C ASP A 114 14.50 -34.10 -5.76
N HIS A 115 14.33 -32.79 -5.98
CA HIS A 115 15.01 -31.76 -5.20
C HIS A 115 14.26 -30.41 -5.14
N TYR A 116 14.60 -29.57 -4.17
CA TYR A 116 14.16 -28.18 -4.12
C TYR A 116 14.84 -27.35 -5.21
N SER A 117 14.04 -26.63 -6.00
CA SER A 117 14.56 -25.72 -7.00
C SER A 117 15.32 -24.56 -6.37
N LYS A 118 16.46 -24.20 -6.97
CA LYS A 118 17.24 -23.00 -6.60
C LYS A 118 16.62 -21.71 -7.13
N ASP A 119 15.79 -21.79 -8.17
CA ASP A 119 15.31 -20.64 -8.92
C ASP A 119 13.80 -20.43 -8.75
N HIS A 120 13.03 -21.52 -8.69
CA HIS A 120 11.57 -21.46 -8.60
C HIS A 120 11.08 -21.43 -7.15
N ARG A 121 10.28 -20.42 -6.83
CA ARG A 121 9.80 -20.13 -5.48
C ARG A 121 8.32 -19.76 -5.50
N LEU A 122 7.63 -20.09 -4.41
CA LEU A 122 6.34 -19.53 -4.09
C LEU A 122 6.53 -18.48 -3.00
N LEU A 123 6.22 -17.22 -3.33
CA LEU A 123 6.28 -16.11 -2.39
C LEU A 123 4.88 -15.82 -1.87
N SER A 124 4.72 -15.65 -0.56
CA SER A 124 3.41 -15.42 0.01
C SER A 124 3.41 -14.43 1.16
N PHE A 125 2.24 -13.85 1.39
CA PHE A 125 1.92 -13.09 2.59
C PHE A 125 0.51 -13.46 3.03
N ALA A 126 0.34 -13.81 4.30
CA ALA A 126 -0.96 -14.06 4.92
C ALA A 126 -1.11 -13.15 6.13
N GLY A 127 -2.26 -12.51 6.27
CA GLY A 127 -2.48 -11.56 7.35
C GLY A 127 -3.95 -11.25 7.61
N VAL A 128 -4.16 -10.47 8.67
CA VAL A 128 -5.45 -10.05 9.19
C VAL A 128 -5.44 -8.56 9.48
N ALA A 129 -6.56 -7.89 9.18
CA ALA A 129 -6.74 -6.47 9.46
C ALA A 129 -8.23 -6.12 9.69
N PRO A 130 -8.52 -5.09 10.50
CA PRO A 130 -7.63 -4.51 11.51
C PRO A 130 -7.26 -5.52 12.62
N ILE A 131 -6.18 -5.32 13.37
CA ILE A 131 -5.68 -6.33 14.32
C ILE A 131 -6.57 -6.48 15.54
N ASP A 132 -7.07 -5.39 16.11
CA ASP A 132 -7.89 -5.47 17.33
C ASP A 132 -9.34 -5.89 17.03
N GLU A 133 -9.90 -5.37 15.93
CA GLU A 133 -11.22 -5.76 15.42
C GLU A 133 -11.17 -6.34 13.99
N PRO A 134 -10.78 -7.61 13.81
CA PRO A 134 -10.62 -8.22 12.50
C PRO A 134 -11.89 -8.18 11.65
N LYS A 135 -11.77 -7.61 10.44
CA LYS A 135 -12.84 -7.62 9.43
C LYS A 135 -12.42 -8.39 8.17
N LEU A 136 -11.12 -8.51 7.92
CA LEU A 136 -10.57 -9.12 6.71
C LEU A 136 -9.37 -10.00 7.04
N VAL A 137 -9.34 -11.17 6.41
CA VAL A 137 -8.14 -12.01 6.26
C VAL A 137 -7.82 -12.09 4.78
N ALA A 138 -6.57 -11.86 4.42
CA ALA A 138 -6.11 -11.97 3.04
C ALA A 138 -4.85 -12.83 2.95
N VAL A 139 -4.79 -13.64 1.91
CA VAL A 139 -3.64 -14.48 1.56
C VAL A 139 -3.26 -14.18 0.12
N VAL A 140 -2.06 -13.67 -0.07
CA VAL A 140 -1.48 -13.39 -1.39
C VAL A 140 -0.39 -14.42 -1.65
N MET A 141 -0.45 -15.06 -2.81
CA MET A 141 0.60 -15.97 -3.29
C MET A 141 1.01 -15.55 -4.70
N ILE A 142 2.33 -15.45 -4.91
CA ILE A 142 2.94 -15.12 -6.19
C ILE A 142 3.83 -16.28 -6.57
N ASP A 143 3.48 -16.92 -7.68
CA ASP A 143 4.16 -18.10 -8.17
C ASP A 143 5.29 -17.73 -9.13
N GLU A 144 6.48 -18.21 -8.84
CA GLU A 144 7.70 -18.03 -9.65
C GLU A 144 7.96 -16.58 -10.12
N PRO A 145 8.02 -15.60 -9.20
CA PRO A 145 8.26 -14.22 -9.59
C PRO A 145 9.69 -14.02 -10.10
N THR A 146 9.83 -13.15 -11.11
CA THR A 146 11.11 -12.74 -11.68
C THR A 146 11.66 -11.51 -10.95
N GLY A 147 12.97 -11.48 -10.71
CA GLY A 147 13.66 -10.30 -10.13
C GLY A 147 13.50 -10.07 -8.62
N VAL A 148 12.65 -10.85 -7.92
CA VAL A 148 12.41 -10.73 -6.47
C VAL A 148 12.49 -12.09 -5.78
N LYS A 149 13.08 -12.13 -4.58
CA LYS A 149 13.39 -13.39 -3.87
C LYS A 149 12.59 -13.62 -2.59
N TYR A 150 11.96 -12.58 -2.04
CA TYR A 150 11.33 -12.62 -0.73
C TYR A 150 9.88 -12.18 -0.81
N GLY A 151 8.98 -12.87 -0.10
CA GLY A 151 7.56 -12.49 -0.09
C GLY A 151 7.29 -11.09 0.42
N ASN A 152 8.20 -10.52 1.22
CA ASN A 152 8.12 -9.13 1.67
C ASN A 152 8.30 -8.14 0.50
N GLN A 153 9.06 -8.48 -0.55
CA GLN A 153 9.27 -7.58 -1.70
C GLN A 153 8.13 -7.67 -2.73
N ALA A 154 7.39 -8.78 -2.73
CA ALA A 154 6.42 -9.07 -3.78
C ALA A 154 4.98 -9.18 -3.24
N ALA A 155 4.72 -10.11 -2.32
CA ALA A 155 3.38 -10.40 -1.84
C ALA A 155 2.89 -9.40 -0.78
N ALA A 156 3.77 -8.91 0.09
CA ALA A 156 3.44 -7.94 1.13
C ALA A 156 2.86 -6.61 0.62
N PRO A 157 3.46 -5.90 -0.37
CA PRO A 157 2.89 -4.65 -0.88
C PRO A 157 1.55 -4.86 -1.60
N VAL A 158 1.37 -6.01 -2.27
CA VAL A 158 0.09 -6.40 -2.89
C VAL A 158 -0.97 -6.63 -1.81
N PHE A 159 -0.62 -7.36 -0.75
CA PHE A 159 -1.50 -7.58 0.39
C PHE A 159 -1.92 -6.26 1.05
N ARG A 160 -0.97 -5.33 1.30
CA ARG A 160 -1.28 -4.01 1.87
C ARG A 160 -2.35 -3.29 1.05
N ARG A 161 -2.14 -3.20 -0.27
CA ARG A 161 -3.07 -2.50 -1.17
C ARG A 161 -4.46 -3.15 -1.17
N ILE A 162 -4.53 -4.48 -1.25
CA ILE A 162 -5.81 -5.20 -1.19
C ILE A 162 -6.54 -4.91 0.13
N VAL A 163 -5.82 -4.93 1.26
CA VAL A 163 -6.40 -4.66 2.57
C VAL A 163 -6.93 -3.23 2.67
N GLU A 164 -6.14 -2.24 2.28
CA GLU A 164 -6.54 -0.82 2.30
C GLU A 164 -7.78 -0.59 1.42
N ASP A 165 -7.74 -1.04 0.17
CA ASP A 165 -8.85 -0.85 -0.78
C ASP A 165 -10.13 -1.58 -0.32
N THR A 166 -9.99 -2.80 0.21
CA THR A 166 -11.14 -3.60 0.66
C THR A 166 -11.75 -3.05 1.94
N LEU A 167 -10.95 -2.63 2.92
CA LEU A 167 -11.46 -2.07 4.16
C LEU A 167 -12.12 -0.70 3.94
N ALA A 168 -11.56 0.11 3.04
CA ALA A 168 -12.21 1.34 2.58
C ALA A 168 -13.55 1.05 1.92
N TYR A 169 -13.62 0.07 1.01
CA TYR A 169 -14.88 -0.37 0.38
C TYR A 169 -15.91 -0.87 1.40
N LEU A 170 -15.46 -1.58 2.43
CA LEU A 170 -16.29 -2.07 3.54
C LEU A 170 -16.65 -0.98 4.56
N HIS A 171 -16.23 0.28 4.34
CA HIS A 171 -16.44 1.41 5.25
C HIS A 171 -15.91 1.15 6.68
N VAL A 172 -14.84 0.38 6.81
CA VAL A 172 -14.17 0.14 8.08
C VAL A 172 -13.35 1.37 8.42
N ARG A 173 -13.60 1.97 9.58
CA ARG A 173 -12.86 3.17 10.02
C ARG A 173 -11.37 2.83 10.20
N PRO A 174 -10.44 3.66 9.68
CA PRO A 174 -9.02 3.57 10.01
C PRO A 174 -8.81 3.54 11.53
N ASP A 175 -7.97 2.64 12.02
CA ASP A 175 -7.55 2.56 13.43
C ASP A 175 -6.12 3.06 13.65
N ARG A 176 -5.45 3.52 12.58
CA ARG A 176 -4.21 4.30 12.66
C ARG A 176 -4.44 5.75 12.31
N VAL A 177 -3.67 6.60 12.98
CA VAL A 177 -3.47 7.98 12.57
C VAL A 177 -2.22 8.00 11.69
N PRO A 178 -2.31 8.45 10.42
CA PRO A 178 -1.14 8.61 9.57
C PRO A 178 -0.11 9.49 10.28
N GLU A 179 1.15 9.07 10.24
CA GLU A 179 2.25 9.89 10.75
C GLU A 179 2.28 11.16 9.91
N GLN A 180 1.90 12.30 10.50
CA GLN A 180 1.87 13.56 9.76
C GLN A 180 3.29 13.86 9.30
N THR A 181 3.52 13.81 7.99
CA THR A 181 4.69 14.50 7.43
C THR A 181 4.51 15.97 7.79
N PRO A 182 5.48 16.64 8.46
CA PRO A 182 5.30 18.02 8.87
C PRO A 182 4.91 18.83 7.64
N THR A 183 3.68 19.34 7.65
CA THR A 183 3.20 20.23 6.60
C THR A 183 4.15 21.42 6.62
N PRO A 184 4.80 21.80 5.50
CA PRO A 184 5.57 23.03 5.48
C PRO A 184 4.62 24.13 5.92
N ALA A 185 4.93 24.76 7.06
CA ALA A 185 4.09 25.79 7.63
C ALA A 185 3.79 26.80 6.53
N LEU A 186 2.50 26.96 6.19
CA LEU A 186 2.05 28.08 5.38
C LEU A 186 2.29 29.33 6.24
N THR A 187 3.48 29.91 6.13
CA THR A 187 3.76 31.24 6.65
C THR A 187 2.96 32.20 5.77
N LEU A 188 1.75 32.54 6.22
CA LEU A 188 1.05 33.68 5.66
C LEU A 188 1.94 34.91 5.90
N PRO A 189 2.18 35.76 4.88
CA PRO A 189 2.88 37.01 5.09
C PRO A 189 2.09 37.81 6.13
N VAL A 190 2.71 38.05 7.28
CA VAL A 190 2.22 39.05 8.21
C VAL A 190 2.60 40.38 7.58
N GLU A 191 1.62 41.13 7.08
CA GLU A 191 1.83 42.55 6.78
C GLU A 191 2.20 43.25 8.09
N GLU A 192 3.44 43.74 8.18
CA GLU A 192 3.89 44.55 9.30
C GLU A 192 3.10 45.87 9.30
N GLU A 193 2.22 46.08 10.28
CA GLU A 193 1.62 47.40 10.51
C GLU A 193 2.73 48.35 10.99
N GLU A 194 3.09 49.33 10.16
CA GLU A 194 3.98 50.42 10.56
C GLU A 194 3.37 51.19 11.75
N PRO A 195 4.12 51.43 12.85
CA PRO A 195 3.56 52.13 14.00
C PRO A 195 3.33 53.60 13.69
N MET A 196 2.10 54.05 13.94
CA MET A 196 1.63 55.44 13.85
C MET A 196 2.49 56.35 14.75
N MET A 197 3.47 57.03 14.15
CA MET A 197 4.33 58.00 14.84
C MET A 197 3.53 59.25 15.24
N ALA A 198 3.78 59.67 16.48
CA ALA A 198 3.12 60.75 17.19
C ALA A 198 3.22 62.11 16.46
N ARG A 199 2.12 62.86 16.50
CA ARG A 199 2.03 64.25 16.05
C ARG A 199 3.01 65.14 16.83
N ALA A 200 3.92 65.79 16.12
CA ALA A 200 4.64 66.97 16.61
C ALA A 200 3.77 68.22 16.41
N GLU A 201 3.71 69.09 17.41
CA GLU A 201 3.04 70.39 17.37
C GLU A 201 3.80 71.41 16.47
N PRO A 202 3.12 72.43 15.92
CA PRO A 202 3.63 73.19 14.78
C PRO A 202 4.50 74.38 15.20
N GLU A 203 5.58 74.64 14.46
CA GLU A 203 6.22 75.97 14.43
C GLU A 203 5.65 76.79 13.27
N ASP A 204 5.33 78.05 13.56
CA ASP A 204 4.69 79.04 12.69
C ASP A 204 5.69 79.75 11.73
N PRO A 205 5.21 80.44 10.67
CA PRO A 205 5.82 80.37 9.34
C PRO A 205 6.64 81.63 8.93
N VAL A 206 7.57 81.44 7.99
CA VAL A 206 8.04 82.53 7.10
C VAL A 206 8.06 82.02 5.65
N LEU A 207 7.37 82.75 4.78
CA LEU A 207 7.09 82.54 3.34
C LEU A 207 7.79 83.63 2.50
N PRO A 208 7.83 83.57 1.15
CA PRO A 208 8.69 82.80 0.23
C PRO A 208 9.54 83.80 -0.64
N PRO A 209 10.11 83.48 -1.85
CA PRO A 209 9.34 83.21 -3.07
C PRO A 209 9.97 82.20 -4.07
N HIS A 210 9.17 81.90 -5.09
CA HIS A 210 9.34 80.99 -6.23
C HIS A 210 10.51 81.32 -7.19
N GLN A 211 11.05 80.28 -7.86
CA GLN A 211 11.19 80.09 -9.33
C GLN A 211 12.14 78.89 -9.60
N GLU A 212 11.70 77.88 -10.38
CA GLU A 212 12.09 77.60 -11.80
C GLU A 212 13.62 77.50 -11.98
N GLU A 213 14.25 76.48 -12.56
CA GLU A 213 13.97 75.83 -13.85
C GLU A 213 15.03 74.72 -14.11
N SER A 214 14.72 73.79 -15.03
CA SER A 214 15.65 73.33 -16.09
C SER A 214 16.59 72.10 -15.94
N THR A 215 16.26 71.09 -16.76
CA THR A 215 17.13 70.26 -17.64
C THR A 215 17.97 69.10 -17.09
N ALA A 216 17.63 67.88 -17.53
CA ALA A 216 18.32 67.11 -18.59
C ALA A 216 18.31 65.59 -18.34
N ILE A 217 18.08 64.84 -19.43
CA ILE A 217 17.93 63.37 -19.55
C ILE A 217 19.26 62.76 -20.15
N PRO A 218 19.39 61.45 -20.44
CA PRO A 218 20.07 60.37 -19.69
C PRO A 218 21.36 59.84 -20.41
N PRO A 219 21.88 58.65 -20.05
CA PRO A 219 21.65 57.51 -20.97
C PRO A 219 21.29 56.17 -20.29
N ALA A 220 20.81 55.26 -21.14
CA ALA A 220 20.22 53.95 -20.83
C ALA A 220 21.22 52.78 -21.12
N PRO A 221 20.79 51.52 -21.33
CA PRO A 221 20.96 50.42 -20.36
C PRO A 221 21.78 49.22 -20.92
N THR A 222 22.08 48.24 -20.09
CA THR A 222 22.47 46.89 -20.56
C THR A 222 21.55 45.82 -19.97
N ALA A 223 20.99 45.04 -20.90
CA ALA A 223 19.94 44.06 -20.72
C ALA A 223 20.50 42.65 -20.44
N SER A 224 19.71 41.85 -19.72
CA SER A 224 19.76 40.39 -19.72
C SER A 224 18.39 39.87 -19.27
N GLU A 225 17.44 39.86 -20.20
CA GLU A 225 16.16 39.13 -20.17
C GLU A 225 16.46 37.61 -20.05
N GLY A 226 15.69 36.75 -19.38
CA GLY A 226 14.24 36.64 -19.43
C GLY A 226 13.79 35.88 -20.68
N ARG A 227 13.82 34.54 -20.70
CA ARG A 227 12.98 33.65 -21.55
C ARG A 227 13.43 32.18 -21.47
N GLY A 228 12.72 31.39 -20.68
CA GLY A 228 12.88 29.93 -20.61
C GLY A 228 11.54 29.22 -20.68
N LEU A 229 10.80 29.37 -21.78
CA LEU A 229 9.58 28.59 -22.01
C LEU A 229 9.27 28.26 -23.48
N LEU A 230 10.13 28.65 -24.44
CA LEU A 230 9.95 28.36 -25.87
C LEU A 230 10.88 27.26 -26.43
N SER A 231 11.76 26.69 -25.61
CA SER A 231 12.68 25.61 -26.03
C SER A 231 12.10 24.19 -25.92
N LEU A 232 10.86 24.05 -25.45
CA LEU A 232 10.20 22.74 -25.27
C LEU A 232 9.22 22.38 -26.41
N LEU A 233 8.78 23.35 -27.21
CA LEU A 233 7.85 23.09 -28.32
C LEU A 233 8.57 22.73 -29.64
N ASP A 234 9.86 23.05 -29.77
CA ASP A 234 10.64 22.73 -30.98
C ASP A 234 11.12 21.27 -31.02
N ARG A 235 11.08 20.54 -29.90
CA ARG A 235 11.47 19.12 -29.81
C ARG A 235 10.34 18.12 -30.04
N VAL A 236 9.09 18.60 -30.11
CA VAL A 236 7.91 17.76 -30.38
C VAL A 236 7.56 17.77 -31.89
N ALA A 237 7.97 18.81 -32.63
CA ALA A 237 7.72 18.91 -34.07
C ALA A 237 8.68 18.08 -34.96
N GLN A 238 9.83 17.64 -34.45
CA GLN A 238 10.81 16.85 -35.21
C GLN A 238 10.64 15.32 -35.11
N ARG A 239 9.55 14.82 -34.49
CA ARG A 239 9.35 13.37 -34.29
C ARG A 239 8.08 12.79 -34.92
N LEU A 240 7.40 13.56 -35.78
CA LEU A 240 6.16 13.19 -36.46
C LEU A 240 6.24 13.38 -38.00
N GLY A 241 7.43 13.27 -38.58
CA GLY A 241 7.67 13.69 -39.96
C GLY A 241 8.31 12.68 -40.91
N ASP A 242 8.40 11.38 -40.58
CA ASP A 242 8.91 10.38 -41.53
C ASP A 242 8.05 9.09 -41.43
N GLU A 243 7.00 9.03 -42.25
CA GLU A 243 6.38 7.78 -42.69
C GLU A 243 6.89 7.42 -44.09
N ASP A 244 6.92 6.11 -44.36
CA ASP A 244 6.86 5.43 -45.66
C ASP A 244 8.03 5.52 -46.65
N GLU A 245 8.73 4.37 -46.81
CA GLU A 245 8.63 3.60 -48.06
C GLU A 245 9.12 2.15 -47.86
N SER A 246 8.21 1.19 -48.07
CA SER A 246 8.52 -0.22 -48.42
C SER A 246 8.76 -0.32 -49.93
N PRO A 247 9.40 -1.39 -50.49
CA PRO A 247 8.60 -2.60 -50.78
C PRO A 247 9.35 -3.95 -50.80
N ASP A 248 8.52 -4.98 -50.58
CA ASP A 248 8.53 -6.35 -51.14
C ASP A 248 9.64 -7.37 -50.80
N GLY A 249 9.18 -8.56 -50.38
CA GLY A 249 10.02 -9.71 -50.12
C GLY A 249 9.32 -10.93 -49.51
N ARG A 250 8.20 -11.35 -50.13
CA ARG A 250 7.53 -12.65 -50.00
C ARG A 250 8.53 -13.81 -49.77
N LEU A 251 8.22 -14.74 -48.86
CA LEU A 251 8.35 -16.19 -49.09
C LEU A 251 7.61 -16.99 -47.99
N ASP A 252 6.84 -17.96 -48.48
CA ASP A 252 5.95 -18.88 -47.76
C ASP A 252 6.69 -19.92 -46.91
N ARG A 253 6.10 -20.30 -45.76
CA ARG A 253 5.60 -21.64 -45.40
C ARG A 253 5.18 -21.73 -43.95
#